data_AF-A0A8T1B1D6-F1
#
_entry.id   AF-A0A8T1B1D6-F1
#
_cell.length_a   1.000
_cell.length_b   1.000
_cell.length_c   1.000
_cell.angle_alpha   90.00
_cell.angle_beta   90.00
_cell.angle_gamma   90.00
#
_symmetry.space_group_name_H-M   'P 1'
#
loop_
_entity.id
_entity.type
_entity.pdbx_description
1 polymer ?
#
loop_
_entity_poly.entity_id
_entity_poly.type
_entity_poly.pdbx_seq_one_letter_code
_entity_poly.pdbx_strand_id
1 'polypeptide(L)'
;MGRGTAVTNEEYWWVIGLHDGGVSLREIARRTGCSRSASRRAIKRERGPQSDNRGERPKAGKRSVLSDREVRQVVRAAATGDYFAAELKTKFSVTASVRTIQRLLKNVDHLVYTKMDRTLSLTAAHKSARMAWAEEHILNPDEKSLISMAPMATNSTGTTYASQRSHMLADRAVEAA
;
A
#
# COMPACT_ATOMS: atom_id res chain seq x y z
N MET A 1 -32.04 -15.55 1.54
CA MET A 1 -31.90 -14.80 2.81
C MET A 1 -30.49 -14.98 3.33
N GLY A 2 -29.75 -13.89 3.56
CA GLY A 2 -28.42 -13.96 4.20
C GLY A 2 -28.51 -14.52 5.63
N ARG A 3 -27.40 -14.97 6.21
CA ARG A 3 -27.38 -15.35 7.63
C ARG A 3 -27.72 -14.10 8.46
N GLY A 4 -28.50 -14.29 9.53
CA GLY A 4 -28.77 -13.22 10.51
C GLY A 4 -27.51 -12.75 11.23
N THR A 5 -27.69 -11.81 12.16
CA THR A 5 -26.62 -11.24 13.00
C THR A 5 -25.78 -12.34 13.67
N ALA A 6 -24.49 -12.05 13.84
CA ALA A 6 -23.61 -12.96 14.58
C ALA A 6 -24.03 -13.00 16.06
N VAL A 7 -23.93 -14.17 16.67
CA VAL A 7 -24.17 -14.37 18.11
C VAL A 7 -23.18 -13.48 18.86
N THR A 8 -23.68 -12.67 19.78
CA THR A 8 -22.82 -11.82 20.60
C THR A 8 -21.96 -12.66 21.55
N ASN A 9 -20.88 -12.09 22.08
CA ASN A 9 -20.02 -12.83 23.00
C ASN A 9 -20.78 -13.26 24.27
N GLU A 10 -21.70 -12.42 24.76
CA GLU A 10 -22.54 -12.71 25.93
C GLU A 10 -23.50 -13.87 25.66
N GLU A 11 -24.23 -13.82 24.53
CA GLU A 11 -25.11 -14.90 24.09
C GLU A 11 -24.34 -16.22 23.89
N TYR A 12 -23.10 -16.15 23.40
CA TYR A 12 -22.22 -17.29 23.20
C TYR A 12 -21.94 -18.03 24.51
N TRP A 13 -21.56 -17.30 25.57
CA TRP A 13 -21.28 -17.90 26.88
C TRP A 13 -22.55 -18.37 27.60
N TRP A 14 -23.67 -17.67 27.47
CA TRP A 14 -24.96 -18.14 27.99
C TRP A 14 -25.40 -19.45 27.34
N VAL A 15 -25.21 -19.61 26.04
CA VAL A 15 -25.48 -20.87 25.33
C VAL A 15 -24.62 -22.01 25.87
N ILE A 16 -23.33 -21.76 26.13
CA ILE A 16 -22.41 -22.77 26.66
C ILE A 16 -22.83 -23.17 28.08
N GLY A 17 -23.09 -22.20 28.96
CA GLY A 17 -23.50 -22.47 30.34
C GLY A 17 -24.81 -23.25 30.42
N LEU A 18 -25.83 -22.90 29.61
CA LEU A 18 -27.09 -23.64 29.56
C LEU A 18 -26.91 -25.06 29.00
N HIS A 19 -26.01 -25.25 28.03
CA HIS A 19 -25.70 -26.56 27.49
C HIS A 19 -25.02 -27.45 28.53
N ASP A 20 -24.06 -26.92 29.29
CA ASP A 20 -23.38 -27.65 30.36
C ASP A 20 -24.37 -28.03 31.49
N GLY A 21 -25.41 -27.21 31.69
CA GLY A 21 -26.57 -27.53 32.56
C GLY A 21 -27.58 -28.53 31.98
N GLY A 22 -27.30 -29.16 30.83
CA GLY A 22 -28.15 -30.19 30.22
C GLY A 22 -29.42 -29.66 29.53
N VAL A 23 -29.55 -28.35 29.35
CA VAL A 23 -30.73 -27.74 28.73
C VAL A 23 -30.80 -28.07 27.24
N SER A 24 -31.97 -28.48 26.74
CA SER A 24 -32.10 -28.85 25.33
C SER A 24 -31.84 -27.67 24.38
N LEU A 25 -31.28 -27.93 23.19
CA LEU A 25 -31.00 -26.89 22.18
C LEU A 25 -32.23 -26.04 21.80
N ARG A 26 -33.45 -26.61 21.86
CA ARG A 26 -34.69 -25.88 21.55
C ARG A 26 -35.02 -24.89 22.67
N GLU A 27 -34.78 -25.28 23.91
CA GLU A 27 -34.98 -24.46 25.09
C GLU A 27 -33.95 -23.33 25.16
N ILE A 28 -32.68 -23.65 24.90
CA ILE A 28 -31.60 -22.67 24.79
C ILE A 28 -31.96 -21.59 23.77
N ALA A 29 -32.37 -21.99 22.56
CA ALA A 29 -32.77 -21.06 21.50
C ALA A 29 -33.93 -20.14 21.91
N ARG A 30 -34.89 -20.63 22.71
CA ARG A 30 -36.01 -19.82 23.21
C ARG A 30 -35.55 -18.81 24.26
N ARG A 31 -34.64 -19.22 25.16
CA ARG A 31 -34.13 -18.38 26.26
C ARG A 31 -33.14 -17.32 25.79
N THR A 32 -32.28 -17.65 24.84
CA THR A 32 -31.23 -16.74 24.34
C THR A 32 -31.63 -15.97 23.09
N GLY A 33 -32.82 -16.22 22.52
CA GLY A 33 -33.26 -15.62 21.25
C GLY A 33 -32.44 -16.05 20.02
N CYS A 34 -31.42 -16.89 20.21
CA CYS A 34 -30.54 -17.38 19.16
C CYS A 34 -31.22 -18.49 18.34
N SER A 35 -30.95 -18.54 17.04
CA SER A 35 -31.37 -19.69 16.24
C SER A 35 -30.76 -21.00 16.79
N ARG A 36 -31.52 -22.09 16.78
CA ARG A 36 -31.04 -23.45 17.17
C ARG A 36 -29.73 -23.83 16.46
N SER A 37 -29.58 -23.43 15.20
CA SER A 37 -28.39 -23.63 14.38
C SER A 37 -27.17 -22.87 14.91
N ALA A 38 -27.37 -21.66 15.42
CA ALA A 38 -26.33 -20.84 16.02
C ALA A 38 -25.86 -21.42 17.36
N SER A 39 -26.79 -21.80 18.24
CA SER A 39 -26.45 -22.47 19.51
C SER A 39 -25.67 -23.77 19.29
N ARG A 40 -26.12 -24.60 18.34
CA ARG A 40 -25.41 -25.83 17.96
C ARG A 40 -23.98 -25.56 17.48
N ARG A 41 -23.75 -24.49 16.71
CA ARG A 41 -22.41 -24.11 16.24
C ARG A 41 -21.52 -23.63 17.38
N ALA A 42 -22.05 -22.85 18.32
CA ALA A 42 -21.32 -22.39 19.51
C ALA A 42 -20.86 -23.58 20.36
N ILE A 43 -21.77 -24.51 20.66
CA ILE A 43 -21.44 -25.73 21.42
C ILE A 43 -20.42 -26.59 20.68
N LYS A 44 -20.58 -26.80 19.36
CA LYS A 44 -19.61 -27.57 18.56
C LYS A 44 -18.23 -26.93 18.54
N ARG A 45 -18.16 -25.60 18.52
CA ARG A 45 -16.91 -24.85 18.57
C ARG A 45 -16.20 -25.09 19.90
N GLU A 46 -16.93 -24.99 21.00
CA GLU A 46 -16.39 -25.02 22.36
C GLU A 46 -16.14 -26.45 22.90
N ARG A 47 -17.11 -27.35 22.73
CA ARG A 47 -17.16 -28.70 23.35
C ARG A 47 -17.02 -29.84 22.34
N GLY A 48 -16.94 -29.55 21.04
CA GLY A 48 -16.73 -30.58 20.01
C GLY A 48 -15.32 -31.19 20.06
N PRO A 49 -15.01 -32.22 19.26
CA PRO A 49 -13.67 -32.83 19.20
C PRO A 49 -12.60 -31.82 18.78
N GLN A 50 -11.51 -31.72 19.54
CA GLN A 50 -10.36 -30.84 19.25
C GLN A 50 -9.60 -31.42 18.06
N SER A 51 -9.79 -30.84 16.87
CA SER A 51 -8.87 -31.08 15.77
C SER A 51 -7.75 -30.03 15.82
N ASP A 52 -6.51 -30.45 15.59
CA ASP A 52 -5.32 -29.58 15.62
C ASP A 52 -5.38 -28.42 14.59
N ASN A 53 -6.35 -28.47 13.68
CA ASN A 53 -6.63 -27.45 12.67
C ASN A 53 -7.80 -26.50 13.03
N ARG A 54 -8.12 -26.34 14.33
CA ARG A 54 -9.23 -25.51 14.83
C ARG A 54 -8.98 -24.01 14.89
N GLY A 55 -7.87 -23.50 14.34
CA GLY A 55 -7.77 -22.07 14.04
C GLY A 55 -8.95 -21.66 13.15
N GLU A 56 -9.57 -20.50 13.42
CA GLU A 56 -10.50 -19.92 12.45
C GLU A 56 -9.76 -19.85 11.12
N ARG A 57 -10.12 -20.72 10.17
CA ARG A 57 -9.52 -20.66 8.84
C ARG A 57 -9.76 -19.23 8.36
N PRO A 58 -8.70 -18.45 8.09
CA PRO A 58 -8.86 -17.09 7.63
C PRO A 58 -9.84 -17.12 6.48
N LYS A 59 -10.86 -16.25 6.53
CA LYS A 59 -11.80 -16.15 5.42
C LYS A 59 -10.97 -15.93 4.17
N ALA A 60 -11.09 -16.84 3.21
CA ALA A 60 -10.41 -16.68 1.93
C ALA A 60 -10.82 -15.31 1.37
N GLY A 61 -9.84 -14.42 1.28
CA GLY A 61 -10.05 -13.08 0.75
C GLY A 61 -10.42 -13.16 -0.73
N LYS A 62 -10.78 -12.00 -1.30
CA LYS A 62 -10.88 -11.89 -2.75
C LYS A 62 -9.51 -12.20 -3.37
N ARG A 63 -9.50 -12.93 -4.48
CA ARG A 63 -8.28 -13.15 -5.26
C ARG A 63 -7.70 -11.80 -5.67
N SER A 64 -6.38 -11.69 -5.65
CA SER A 64 -5.70 -10.50 -6.16
C SER A 64 -6.03 -10.30 -7.64
N VAL A 65 -6.17 -9.04 -8.04
CA VAL A 65 -6.34 -8.68 -9.46
C VAL A 65 -5.06 -8.98 -10.24
N LEU A 66 -3.91 -8.92 -9.58
CA LEU A 66 -2.60 -9.22 -10.14
C LEU A 66 -2.23 -10.67 -9.86
N SER A 67 -1.73 -11.35 -10.89
CA SER A 67 -1.08 -12.64 -10.74
C SER A 67 0.30 -12.50 -10.09
N ASP A 68 0.77 -13.54 -9.41
CA ASP A 68 2.09 -13.53 -8.76
C ASP A 68 3.24 -13.27 -9.76
N ARG A 69 3.05 -13.65 -11.03
CA ARG A 69 4.03 -13.41 -12.09
C ARG A 69 4.11 -11.93 -12.44
N GLU A 70 2.97 -11.27 -12.62
CA GLU A 70 2.91 -9.83 -12.89
C GLU A 70 3.49 -9.04 -11.71
N VAL A 71 3.15 -9.43 -10.47
CA VAL A 71 3.72 -8.84 -9.26
C VAL A 71 5.25 -8.88 -9.33
N ARG A 72 5.84 -10.06 -9.58
CA ARG A 72 7.29 -10.21 -9.67
C ARG A 72 7.91 -9.38 -10.79
N GLN A 73 7.28 -9.31 -11.96
CA GLN A 73 7.79 -8.51 -13.08
C GLN A 73 7.78 -7.02 -12.79
N VAL A 74 6.66 -6.52 -12.24
CA VAL A 74 6.49 -5.11 -11.86
C VAL A 74 7.48 -4.73 -10.75
N VAL A 75 7.64 -5.56 -9.72
CA VAL A 75 8.60 -5.28 -8.63
C VAL A 75 10.03 -5.25 -9.13
N ARG A 76 10.43 -6.20 -9.99
CA ARG A 76 11.79 -6.21 -10.55
C ARG A 76 12.08 -4.99 -11.42
N ALA A 77 11.14 -4.57 -12.24
CA ALA A 77 11.32 -3.39 -13.09
C ALA A 77 11.27 -2.08 -12.28
N ALA A 78 10.46 -2.03 -11.22
CA ALA A 78 10.45 -0.91 -10.29
C ALA A 78 11.75 -0.81 -9.48
N ALA A 79 12.38 -1.93 -9.15
CA ALA A 79 13.66 -1.96 -8.45
C ALA A 79 14.78 -1.27 -9.24
N THR A 80 14.72 -1.26 -10.58
CA THR A 80 15.65 -0.51 -11.44
C THR A 80 15.51 1.01 -11.26
N GLY A 81 14.32 1.50 -10.92
CA GLY A 81 14.08 2.92 -10.69
C GLY A 81 13.84 3.76 -11.95
N ASP A 82 13.79 3.16 -13.13
CA ASP A 82 13.68 3.88 -14.42
C ASP A 82 12.23 4.19 -14.84
N TYR A 83 11.24 3.57 -14.22
CA TYR A 83 9.86 3.57 -14.71
C TYR A 83 8.86 4.15 -13.71
N PHE A 84 7.93 4.97 -14.21
CA PHE A 84 6.76 5.37 -13.44
C PHE A 84 5.74 4.22 -13.31
N ALA A 85 4.88 4.27 -12.28
CA ALA A 85 3.81 3.28 -12.13
C ALA A 85 2.86 3.20 -13.35
N ALA A 86 2.66 4.32 -14.06
CA ALA A 86 1.88 4.36 -15.29
C ALA A 86 2.60 3.67 -16.46
N GLU A 87 3.93 3.83 -16.56
CA GLU A 87 4.76 3.19 -17.58
C GLU A 87 4.93 1.70 -17.32
N LEU A 88 5.01 1.29 -16.04
CA LEU A 88 4.99 -0.12 -15.66
C LEU A 88 3.69 -0.80 -16.10
N LYS A 89 2.56 -0.09 -16.02
CA LYS A 89 1.28 -0.61 -16.52
C LYS A 89 1.33 -0.85 -18.04
N THR A 90 1.83 0.12 -18.81
CA THR A 90 1.87 0.01 -20.27
C THR A 90 2.90 -1.02 -20.74
N LYS A 91 4.10 -1.02 -20.15
CA LYS A 91 5.20 -1.93 -20.49
C LYS A 91 4.87 -3.39 -20.25
N PHE A 92 4.20 -3.70 -19.14
CA PHE A 92 3.81 -5.08 -18.80
C PHE A 92 2.35 -5.40 -19.14
N SER A 93 1.67 -4.50 -19.87
CA SER A 93 0.25 -4.61 -20.27
C SER A 93 -0.68 -5.10 -19.16
N VAL A 94 -0.43 -4.65 -17.93
CA VAL A 94 -1.12 -5.11 -16.74
C VAL A 94 -2.57 -4.61 -16.74
N THR A 95 -3.53 -5.52 -16.59
CA THR A 95 -4.97 -5.17 -16.61
C THR A 95 -5.38 -4.29 -15.43
N ALA A 96 -4.62 -4.32 -14.33
CA ALA A 96 -4.90 -3.56 -13.12
C ALA A 96 -4.78 -2.04 -13.29
N SER A 97 -5.41 -1.31 -12.38
CA SER A 97 -5.29 0.15 -12.30
C SER A 97 -3.88 0.59 -11.87
N VAL A 98 -3.47 1.81 -12.27
CA VAL A 98 -2.21 2.42 -11.80
C VAL A 98 -2.18 2.51 -10.27
N ARG A 99 -3.32 2.79 -9.64
CA ARG A 99 -3.48 2.82 -8.17
C ARG A 99 -3.14 1.47 -7.53
N THR A 100 -3.51 0.37 -8.18
CA THR A 100 -3.20 -1.00 -7.71
C THR A 100 -1.69 -1.25 -7.72
N ILE A 101 -1.01 -0.84 -8.78
CA ILE A 101 0.45 -0.94 -8.91
C ILE A 101 1.14 -0.10 -7.82
N GLN A 102 0.69 1.14 -7.59
CA GLN A 102 1.24 1.99 -6.52
C GLN A 102 1.07 1.36 -5.13
N ARG A 103 -0.10 0.78 -4.82
CA ARG A 103 -0.34 0.09 -3.55
C ARG A 103 0.56 -1.14 -3.40
N LEU A 104 0.76 -1.89 -4.48
CA LEU A 104 1.68 -3.01 -4.51
C LEU A 104 3.10 -2.55 -4.20
N LEU A 105 3.61 -1.54 -4.91
CA LEU A 105 4.98 -1.03 -4.70
C LEU A 105 5.18 -0.46 -3.30
N LYS A 106 4.16 0.18 -2.72
CA LYS A 106 4.19 0.69 -1.34
C LYS A 106 4.35 -0.43 -0.29
N ASN A 107 3.82 -1.62 -0.56
CA ASN A 107 3.83 -2.74 0.38
C ASN A 107 5.10 -3.61 0.27
N VAL A 108 6.06 -3.24 -0.60
CA VAL A 108 7.30 -4.00 -0.78
C VAL A 108 8.38 -3.42 0.12
N ASP A 109 8.85 -4.20 1.09
CA ASP A 109 9.75 -3.75 2.17
C ASP A 109 11.10 -3.20 1.68
N HIS A 110 11.59 -3.70 0.55
CA HIS A 110 12.91 -3.34 0.01
C HIS A 110 12.86 -2.21 -1.04
N LEU A 111 11.67 -1.68 -1.34
CA LEU A 111 11.52 -0.53 -2.23
C LEU A 111 11.30 0.73 -1.38
N VAL A 112 12.11 1.76 -1.63
CA VAL A 112 11.97 3.06 -0.96
C VAL A 112 11.32 4.03 -1.92
N TYR A 113 10.36 4.81 -1.43
CA TYR A 113 9.81 5.91 -2.23
C TYR A 113 10.89 6.98 -2.42
N THR A 114 11.25 7.25 -3.68
CA THR A 114 12.17 8.32 -4.06
C THR A 114 11.51 9.15 -5.15
N LYS A 115 11.63 10.47 -5.07
CA LYS A 115 11.11 11.36 -6.11
C LYS A 115 12.01 11.25 -7.35
N MET A 116 11.40 11.24 -8.53
CA MET A 116 12.13 11.23 -9.81
C MET A 116 12.67 12.64 -9.99
N ASP A 117 13.96 12.76 -10.27
CA ASP A 117 14.52 14.02 -10.74
C ASP A 117 14.02 14.24 -12.17
N ARG A 118 12.96 15.05 -12.27
CA ARG A 118 12.39 15.51 -13.56
C ARG A 118 13.19 16.67 -14.16
N THR A 119 14.44 16.80 -13.77
CA THR A 119 15.35 17.82 -14.29
C THR A 119 15.98 17.27 -15.56
N LEU A 120 15.89 18.04 -16.64
CA LEU A 120 16.71 17.79 -17.82
C LEU A 120 18.18 17.86 -17.41
N SER A 121 19.01 16.95 -17.92
CA SER A 121 20.44 17.01 -17.72
C SER A 121 20.96 18.34 -18.25
N LEU A 122 21.67 19.08 -17.41
CA LEU A 122 22.31 20.33 -17.82
C LEU A 122 23.45 19.98 -18.77
N THR A 123 23.26 20.29 -20.06
CA THR A 123 24.33 20.23 -21.05
C THR A 123 25.44 21.22 -20.67
N ALA A 124 26.65 20.99 -21.19
CA ALA A 124 27.78 21.89 -20.95
C ALA A 124 27.46 23.36 -21.34
N ALA A 125 26.73 23.55 -22.45
CA ALA A 125 26.27 24.86 -22.89
C ALA A 125 25.29 25.52 -21.90
N HIS A 126 24.38 24.75 -21.28
CA HIS A 126 23.50 25.29 -20.24
C HIS A 126 24.29 25.71 -19.00
N LYS A 127 25.32 24.94 -18.62
CA LYS A 127 26.18 25.27 -17.48
C LYS A 127 26.98 26.55 -17.74
N SER A 128 27.60 26.70 -18.91
CA SER A 128 28.36 27.91 -19.25
C SER A 128 27.47 29.16 -19.35
N ALA A 129 26.30 29.05 -19.97
CA ALA A 129 25.35 30.17 -20.04
C ALA A 129 24.86 30.61 -18.65
N ARG A 130 24.61 29.65 -17.74
CA ARG A 130 24.23 29.96 -16.35
C ARG A 130 25.37 30.62 -15.57
N MET A 131 26.61 30.18 -15.77
CA MET A 131 27.79 30.79 -15.15
C MET A 131 28.03 32.21 -15.67
N ALA A 132 27.99 32.40 -17.00
CA ALA A 132 28.13 33.72 -17.60
C ALA A 132 27.04 34.69 -17.13
N TRP A 133 25.78 34.22 -17.06
CA TRP A 133 24.69 35.02 -16.50
C TRP A 133 24.94 35.36 -15.02
N ALA A 134 25.42 34.41 -14.22
CA ALA A 134 25.74 34.66 -12.81
C ALA A 134 26.87 35.69 -12.68
N GLU A 135 27.96 35.56 -13.43
CA GLU A 135 29.09 36.49 -13.41
C GLU A 135 28.67 37.92 -13.77
N GLU A 136 27.84 38.08 -14.82
CA GLU A 136 27.31 39.37 -15.24
C GLU A 136 26.41 40.02 -14.17
N HIS A 137 25.69 39.20 -13.40
CA HIS A 137 24.69 39.66 -12.41
C HIS A 137 25.19 39.60 -10.95
N ILE A 138 26.41 39.12 -10.69
CA ILE A 138 27.07 39.16 -9.37
C ILE A 138 27.64 40.55 -9.08
N LEU A 139 28.15 41.24 -10.11
CA LEU A 139 28.85 42.53 -9.98
C LEU A 139 27.92 43.76 -10.12
N ASN A 140 26.67 43.58 -10.57
CA ASN A 140 25.66 44.63 -10.68
C ASN A 140 24.42 44.26 -9.84
N PRO A 141 24.34 44.64 -8.56
CA PRO A 141 23.17 44.38 -7.72
C PRO A 141 21.94 45.28 -8.04
N ASP A 142 22.05 46.25 -8.95
CA ASP A 142 21.00 47.22 -9.24
C ASP A 142 20.43 46.91 -10.64
N GLU A 143 19.17 46.48 -10.84
CA GLU A 143 17.91 47.21 -10.65
C GLU A 143 16.73 46.30 -10.22
N LYS A 144 16.98 45.16 -9.55
CA LYS A 144 15.90 44.18 -9.24
C LYS A 144 15.07 44.53 -8.00
N SER A 145 15.36 45.61 -7.30
CA SER A 145 14.50 46.14 -6.22
C SER A 145 13.12 46.60 -6.70
N LEU A 146 12.89 46.69 -8.02
CA LEU A 146 11.59 47.06 -8.61
C LEU A 146 10.83 45.92 -9.28
N ILE A 147 11.39 44.70 -9.37
CA ILE A 147 10.63 43.56 -9.87
C ILE A 147 9.92 42.92 -8.67
N SER A 148 8.65 43.24 -8.51
CA SER A 148 7.74 42.52 -7.62
C SER A 148 7.66 41.05 -8.04
N MET A 149 8.56 40.22 -7.51
CA MET A 149 8.40 38.77 -7.54
C MET A 149 7.22 38.41 -6.64
N ALA A 150 6.01 38.43 -7.20
CA ALA A 150 4.89 37.70 -6.64
C ALA A 150 5.30 36.22 -6.60
N PRO A 151 5.40 35.58 -5.42
CA PRO A 151 5.68 34.16 -5.36
C PRO A 151 4.44 33.44 -5.86
N MET A 152 4.45 33.03 -7.13
CA MET A 152 3.54 31.99 -7.61
C MET A 152 3.96 30.70 -6.92
N ALA A 153 3.44 30.50 -5.71
CA ALA A 153 3.34 29.21 -5.06
C ALA A 153 2.59 28.28 -6.00
N THR A 154 3.31 27.65 -6.91
CA THR A 154 2.75 26.64 -7.80
C THR A 154 2.63 25.36 -6.98
N ASN A 155 1.44 25.24 -6.40
CA ASN A 155 0.82 24.02 -5.93
C ASN A 155 1.10 22.90 -6.95
N SER A 156 2.07 22.02 -6.64
CA SER A 156 2.43 20.90 -7.50
C SER A 156 1.92 19.61 -6.88
N THR A 157 0.71 19.27 -7.30
CA THR A 157 -0.06 18.07 -6.95
C THR A 157 0.77 16.81 -7.22
N GLY A 158 1.14 16.11 -6.14
CA GLY A 158 2.05 14.97 -6.18
C GLY A 158 1.53 13.76 -6.95
N THR A 159 2.38 13.16 -7.78
CA THR A 159 2.18 11.85 -8.41
C THR A 159 3.51 11.06 -8.49
N THR A 160 3.43 9.75 -8.23
CA THR A 160 4.35 8.92 -7.39
C THR A 160 5.07 7.76 -8.13
N TYR A 161 6.31 7.40 -7.77
CA TYR A 161 6.94 6.06 -7.99
C TYR A 161 8.11 5.78 -6.99
N ALA A 162 8.70 4.57 -6.94
CA ALA A 162 9.69 4.11 -5.91
C ALA A 162 10.97 3.48 -6.53
N SER A 163 12.14 3.60 -5.87
CA SER A 163 13.47 3.09 -6.29
C SER A 163 14.31 2.51 -5.11
N GLN A 164 15.33 1.69 -5.41
CA GLN A 164 16.18 0.98 -4.42
C GLN A 164 17.36 1.80 -3.87
N ARG A 165 17.71 1.50 -2.61
CA ARG A 165 18.72 2.18 -1.76
C ARG A 165 20.19 1.95 -2.19
N SER A 166 20.47 0.98 -3.04
CA SER A 166 21.83 0.57 -3.42
C SER A 166 22.49 1.50 -4.45
N HIS A 167 21.72 2.24 -5.25
CA HIS A 167 22.27 3.20 -6.22
C HIS A 167 22.87 4.45 -5.57
N MET A 168 22.53 4.76 -4.31
CA MET A 168 23.09 5.93 -3.61
C MET A 168 24.57 5.77 -3.21
N LEU A 169 25.12 4.55 -3.28
CA LEU A 169 26.53 4.29 -2.94
C LEU A 169 27.45 4.22 -4.16
N ALA A 170 26.91 3.99 -5.36
CA ALA A 170 27.71 3.95 -6.59
C ALA A 170 28.05 5.36 -7.10
N ASP A 171 27.11 6.30 -7.00
CA ASP A 171 27.32 7.67 -7.49
C ASP A 171 28.31 8.48 -6.61
N ARG A 172 28.49 8.08 -5.35
CA ARG A 172 29.51 8.68 -4.46
C ARG A 172 30.93 8.22 -4.72
N ALA A 173 31.13 7.13 -5.48
CA ALA A 173 32.46 6.60 -5.79
C ALA A 173 33.07 7.20 -7.07
N VAL A 174 32.24 7.80 -7.94
CA VAL A 174 32.68 8.37 -9.22
C VAL A 174 33.11 9.85 -9.10
N GLU A 175 32.75 10.53 -8.01
CA GLU A 175 33.20 11.92 -7.74
C GLU A 175 34.55 12.03 -7.01
N ALA A 176 35.24 10.92 -6.73
CA ALA A 176 36.50 10.90 -5.97
C ALA A 176 37.73 10.39 -6.76
N ALA A 177 37.68 10.41 -8.10
CA ALA A 177 38.81 10.12 -8.98
C ALA A 177 38.91 11.18 -10.08
#